data_AF-A0A061J0S7-F1
#
_entry.id   AF-A0A061J0S7-F1
#
_cell.length_a   1.000
_cell.length_b   1.000
_cell.length_c   1.000
_cell.angle_alpha   90.00
_cell.angle_beta   90.00
_cell.angle_gamma   90.00
#
_symmetry.space_group_name_H-M   'P 1'
#
loop_
_entity.id
_entity.type
_entity.pdbx_description
1 polymer ?
#
loop_
_entity_poly.entity_id
_entity_poly.type
_entity_poly.pdbx_seq_one_letter_code
_entity_poly.pdbx_strand_id
1 'polypeptide(L)'
;MAAANTATGANRCVGKQKRGTMPTAQTLLTIHAIYDLPREMQQLNPQREQLELVARPIVRYDYQERHIAFMKLSERVMPFSPSSILHKGGRFIVDLGNTTSPNASATTTVQGASPHSSPWPRWRPAAEDEGNEEEEEEDGNDNNPQRGVINGNQIILKYPCPHGLLTLIDVMVGIRQHRLGSSVVRWITGTPDTSTPSNGVGYFTVATEEIRRKKSVTRTVGLSVGGAIFSVSVNPADDGDSILGRLMQDKDRYLGSHDNEPLAKLDIPTMLRDGFSEEEIHRHMRLLVDPDYYARRLKNLLALYPSYGGAEWRQGGMQLLQEYAPREEDLMRRATLEIGPECSTVSARLRLLAYRKKHLLGDQSILSCLQSALEGSVNETLVNEPEVIFEILVEKFGKEPRPSSYLFPVQKYTPDRRTF
;
A
#
# COMPACT_ATOMS: atom_id res chain seq x y z
N MET A 1 37.55 12.66 42.26
CA MET A 1 37.49 11.20 42.41
C MET A 1 36.10 10.75 41.98
N ALA A 2 36.05 9.87 40.99
CA ALA A 2 34.86 9.34 40.36
C ALA A 2 34.37 8.05 41.06
N ALA A 3 33.08 7.74 40.86
CA ALA A 3 32.38 6.43 40.88
C ALA A 3 31.04 6.55 41.63
N ALA A 4 29.92 5.95 41.24
CA ALA A 4 29.55 5.23 40.02
C ALA A 4 28.01 5.12 40.02
N ASN A 5 27.37 5.39 38.88
CA ASN A 5 25.95 5.08 38.64
C ASN A 5 25.84 3.63 38.17
N THR A 6 25.03 2.84 38.87
CA THR A 6 24.62 1.49 38.49
C THR A 6 23.45 1.57 37.49
N ALA A 7 23.77 1.37 36.21
CA ALA A 7 22.78 1.06 35.18
C ALA A 7 22.59 -0.46 35.11
N THR A 8 21.39 -0.94 35.42
CA THR A 8 20.97 -2.33 35.21
C THR A 8 20.79 -2.59 33.72
N GLY A 9 21.60 -3.51 33.20
CA GLY A 9 21.69 -3.85 31.79
C GLY A 9 20.50 -4.66 31.28
N ALA A 10 19.96 -4.23 30.14
CA ALA A 10 19.18 -5.08 29.25
C ALA A 10 20.13 -6.05 28.53
N ASN A 11 19.80 -7.34 28.59
CA ASN A 11 20.58 -8.44 28.04
C ASN A 11 20.78 -8.30 26.51
N ARG A 12 22.04 -8.12 26.14
CA ARG A 12 22.60 -8.34 24.80
C ARG A 12 22.65 -9.84 24.50
N CYS A 13 21.85 -10.32 23.56
CA CYS A 13 22.19 -11.52 22.80
C CYS A 13 22.94 -11.10 21.54
N VAL A 14 24.27 -10.94 21.65
CA VAL A 14 25.16 -10.81 20.49
C VAL A 14 25.43 -12.21 19.94
N GLY A 15 24.62 -12.63 18.97
CA GLY A 15 24.96 -13.78 18.12
C GLY A 15 26.16 -13.44 17.24
N LYS A 16 27.21 -14.26 17.30
CA LYS A 16 28.40 -14.18 16.44
C LYS A 16 27.98 -14.19 14.96
N GLN A 17 28.20 -13.08 14.25
CA GLN A 17 28.01 -12.99 12.81
C GLN A 17 29.03 -13.88 12.08
N LYS A 18 28.53 -14.93 11.42
CA LYS A 18 29.14 -15.40 10.17
C LYS A 18 29.14 -14.21 9.20
N ARG A 19 30.22 -14.00 8.43
CA ARG A 19 30.22 -13.09 7.27
C ARG A 19 29.08 -13.52 6.36
N GLY A 20 27.93 -12.88 6.51
CA GLY A 20 26.64 -13.38 6.06
C GLY A 20 25.98 -12.33 5.20
N THR A 21 25.47 -12.78 4.07
CA THR A 21 24.56 -12.06 3.17
C THR A 21 23.61 -11.15 3.95
N MET A 22 23.50 -9.88 3.51
CA MET A 22 22.56 -8.96 4.12
C MET A 22 21.14 -9.55 4.04
N PRO A 23 20.35 -9.48 5.12
CA PRO A 23 18.98 -9.99 5.10
C PRO A 23 18.17 -9.27 4.02
N THR A 24 17.50 -10.04 3.16
CA THR A 24 16.63 -9.51 2.12
C THR A 24 15.18 -9.62 2.59
N ALA A 25 14.44 -8.52 2.53
CA ALA A 25 13.01 -8.51 2.76
C ALA A 25 12.25 -8.52 1.43
N GLN A 26 11.03 -9.07 1.47
CA GLN A 26 10.09 -9.04 0.36
C GLN A 26 8.77 -8.44 0.84
N THR A 27 8.21 -7.52 0.07
CA THR A 27 6.86 -6.99 0.30
C THR A 27 6.05 -7.05 -0.97
N LEU A 28 4.74 -7.22 -0.81
CA LEU A 28 3.80 -7.32 -1.90
C LEU A 28 3.08 -5.98 -2.08
N LEU A 29 3.30 -5.32 -3.21
CA LEU A 29 2.56 -4.15 -3.64
C LEU A 29 1.41 -4.59 -4.56
N THR A 30 0.17 -4.37 -4.14
CA THR A 30 -1.03 -4.71 -4.90
C THR A 30 -1.74 -3.45 -5.37
N ILE A 31 -2.18 -3.43 -6.62
CA ILE A 31 -2.95 -2.36 -7.24
C ILE A 31 -4.42 -2.77 -7.20
N HIS A 32 -5.26 -2.02 -6.48
CA HIS A 32 -6.67 -2.38 -6.29
C HIS A 32 -7.58 -1.70 -7.31
N ALA A 33 -7.38 -0.40 -7.52
CA ALA A 33 -8.22 0.36 -8.43
C ALA A 33 -7.54 1.63 -8.92
N ILE A 34 -7.97 2.07 -10.10
CA ILE A 34 -7.77 3.43 -10.60
C ILE A 34 -9.17 4.04 -10.74
N TYR A 35 -9.39 5.24 -10.23
CA TYR A 35 -10.73 5.82 -10.13
C TYR A 35 -10.76 7.32 -10.40
N ASP A 36 -11.96 7.85 -10.57
CA ASP A 36 -12.20 9.24 -11.00
C ASP A 36 -11.44 9.58 -12.30
N LEU A 37 -11.34 8.61 -13.21
CA LEU A 37 -10.71 8.80 -14.50
C LEU A 37 -11.54 9.75 -15.39
N PRO A 38 -10.90 10.58 -16.23
CA PRO A 38 -11.58 11.36 -17.26
C PRO A 38 -12.34 10.45 -18.24
N ARG A 39 -13.56 10.85 -18.60
CA ARG A 39 -14.42 10.11 -19.55
C ARG A 39 -13.73 9.89 -20.89
N GLU A 40 -12.96 10.88 -21.33
CA GLU A 40 -12.27 10.87 -22.61
C GLU A 40 -11.24 9.73 -22.72
N MET A 41 -10.68 9.28 -21.58
CA MET A 41 -9.75 8.15 -21.57
C MET A 41 -10.43 6.82 -21.93
N GLN A 42 -11.73 6.67 -21.62
CA GLN A 42 -12.52 5.49 -22.03
C GLN A 42 -12.83 5.50 -23.53
N GLN A 43 -12.85 6.69 -24.16
CA GLN A 43 -13.22 6.86 -25.57
C GLN A 43 -12.05 6.62 -26.55
N LEU A 44 -10.85 6.38 -26.03
CA LEU A 44 -9.69 6.03 -26.85
C LEU A 44 -9.92 4.71 -27.59
N ASN A 45 -9.40 4.61 -28.81
CA ASN A 45 -9.52 3.38 -29.60
C ASN A 45 -8.65 2.26 -28.98
N PRO A 46 -9.23 1.19 -28.41
CA PRO A 46 -8.48 0.15 -27.72
C PRO A 46 -7.61 -0.70 -28.67
N GLN A 47 -7.84 -0.64 -29.99
CA GLN A 47 -7.01 -1.32 -30.99
C GLN A 47 -5.75 -0.53 -31.36
N ARG A 48 -5.70 0.75 -31.00
CA ARG A 48 -4.58 1.66 -31.33
C ARG A 48 -3.87 2.17 -30.09
N GLU A 49 -4.57 2.25 -28.97
CA GLU A 49 -4.09 2.89 -27.75
C GLU A 49 -4.14 1.93 -26.57
N GLN A 50 -3.08 1.98 -25.77
CA GLN A 50 -2.93 1.28 -24.51
C GLN A 50 -2.59 2.29 -23.42
N LEU A 51 -3.25 2.17 -22.28
CA LEU A 51 -2.92 2.96 -21.10
C LEU A 51 -2.03 2.11 -20.19
N GLU A 52 -1.13 2.77 -19.48
CA GLU A 52 -0.19 2.11 -18.60
C GLU A 52 -0.12 2.86 -17.27
N LEU A 53 -0.43 2.15 -16.18
CA LEU A 53 -0.12 2.62 -14.84
C LEU A 53 1.34 2.25 -14.54
N VAL A 54 2.13 3.23 -14.14
CA VAL A 54 3.55 3.06 -13.83
C VAL A 54 3.78 3.28 -12.36
N ALA A 55 4.40 2.29 -11.71
CA ALA A 55 4.90 2.38 -10.34
C ALA A 55 6.43 2.33 -10.36
N ARG A 56 7.07 3.34 -9.74
CA ARG A 56 8.53 3.37 -9.53
C ARG A 56 8.83 3.37 -8.03
N PRO A 57 9.14 2.19 -7.45
CA PRO A 57 9.50 2.09 -6.05
C PRO A 57 10.97 2.47 -5.82
N ILE A 58 11.22 3.19 -4.74
CA ILE A 58 12.54 3.52 -4.22
C ILE A 58 12.56 3.12 -2.75
N VAL A 59 13.57 2.37 -2.35
CA VAL A 59 13.77 2.02 -0.94
C VAL A 59 14.75 3.00 -0.33
N ARG A 60 14.35 3.65 0.76
CA ARG A 60 15.13 4.66 1.48
C ARG A 60 15.49 4.12 2.86
N TYR A 61 16.78 4.23 3.20
CA TYR A 61 17.32 3.81 4.48
C TYR A 61 17.72 5.04 5.30
N ASP A 62 17.10 5.17 6.47
CA ASP A 62 17.37 6.26 7.40
C ASP A 62 17.94 5.70 8.72
N TYR A 63 18.86 6.43 9.34
CA TYR A 63 19.38 6.15 10.67
C TYR A 63 19.29 7.42 11.52
N GLN A 64 18.58 7.36 12.65
CA GLN A 64 18.40 8.51 13.55
C GLN A 64 17.99 9.79 12.79
N GLU A 65 16.95 9.68 11.95
CA GLU A 65 16.42 10.74 11.08
C GLU A 65 17.35 11.23 9.96
N ARG A 66 18.55 10.67 9.83
CA ARG A 66 19.47 11.00 8.75
C ARG A 66 19.34 10.00 7.63
N HIS A 67 19.19 10.52 6.42
CA HIS A 67 19.24 9.70 5.23
C HIS A 67 20.64 9.10 5.04
N ILE A 68 20.70 7.78 4.83
CA ILE A 68 21.94 7.05 4.63
C ILE A 68 22.12 6.66 3.17
N ALA A 69 21.09 6.03 2.59
CA ALA A 69 21.14 5.54 1.21
C ALA A 69 19.73 5.38 0.63
N PHE A 70 19.63 5.38 -0.70
CA PHE A 70 18.45 4.94 -1.42
C PHE A 70 18.82 3.87 -2.45
N MET A 71 17.84 3.04 -2.78
CA MET A 71 17.93 1.99 -3.79
C MET A 71 16.72 2.11 -4.71
N LYS A 72 16.98 2.35 -5.99
CA LYS A 72 15.92 2.33 -7.01
C LYS A 72 15.58 0.87 -7.32
N LEU A 73 14.31 0.51 -7.24
CA LEU A 73 13.82 -0.78 -7.71
C LEU A 73 13.35 -0.64 -9.17
N SER A 74 13.19 -1.77 -9.85
CA SER A 74 12.71 -1.81 -11.24
C SER A 74 11.39 -1.07 -11.41
N GLU A 75 11.26 -0.30 -12.49
CA GLU A 75 9.98 0.26 -12.90
C GLU A 75 9.00 -0.89 -13.19
N ARG A 76 7.78 -0.75 -12.68
CA ARG A 76 6.71 -1.72 -12.88
C ARG A 76 5.56 -1.08 -13.62
N VAL A 77 5.11 -1.75 -14.67
CA VAL A 77 4.13 -1.23 -15.61
C VAL A 77 2.94 -2.18 -15.68
N MET A 78 1.76 -1.68 -15.37
CA MET A 78 0.49 -2.40 -15.53
C MET A 78 -0.25 -1.82 -16.74
N PRO A 79 -0.22 -2.50 -17.89
CA PRO A 79 -1.04 -2.09 -19.02
C PRO A 79 -2.53 -2.32 -18.71
N PHE A 80 -3.39 -1.43 -19.18
CA PHE A 80 -4.83 -1.61 -19.17
C PHE A 80 -5.45 -1.01 -20.44
N SER A 81 -6.54 -1.61 -20.90
CA SER A 81 -7.24 -1.12 -22.09
C SER A 81 -8.16 0.05 -21.72
N PRO A 82 -8.31 1.05 -22.61
CA PRO A 82 -9.39 2.04 -22.50
C PRO A 82 -10.79 1.42 -22.27
N SER A 83 -11.06 0.25 -22.87
CA SER A 83 -12.33 -0.46 -22.71
C SER A 83 -12.50 -1.11 -21.33
N SER A 84 -11.44 -1.26 -20.55
CA SER A 84 -11.48 -1.73 -19.16
C SER A 84 -11.97 -0.65 -18.18
N ILE A 85 -12.09 0.60 -18.62
CA ILE A 85 -12.64 1.69 -17.82
C ILE A 85 -14.17 1.55 -17.80
N LEU A 86 -14.74 1.36 -16.61
CA LEU A 86 -16.17 1.18 -16.40
C LEU A 86 -16.76 2.40 -15.71
N HIS A 87 -18.00 2.75 -16.05
CA HIS A 87 -18.76 3.77 -15.32
C HIS A 87 -19.55 3.12 -14.17
N LYS A 88 -19.11 3.32 -12.93
CA LYS A 88 -19.73 2.75 -11.71
C LYS A 88 -19.90 3.86 -10.67
N GLY A 89 -21.09 3.98 -10.10
CA GLY A 89 -21.36 4.95 -9.02
C GLY A 89 -21.13 6.42 -9.41
N GLY A 90 -21.31 6.78 -10.68
CA GLY A 90 -21.08 8.15 -11.18
C GLY A 90 -19.60 8.48 -11.46
N ARG A 91 -18.72 7.47 -11.44
CA ARG A 91 -17.27 7.62 -11.63
C ARG A 91 -16.79 6.66 -12.71
N PHE A 92 -15.73 7.03 -13.41
CA PHE A 92 -15.02 6.12 -14.31
C PHE A 92 -13.88 5.45 -13.56
N ILE A 93 -13.89 4.12 -13.54
CA ILE A 93 -13.00 3.31 -12.73
C ILE A 93 -12.42 2.13 -13.52
N VAL A 94 -11.19 1.74 -13.18
CA VAL A 94 -10.63 0.43 -13.49
C VAL A 94 -10.54 -0.30 -12.15
N ASP A 95 -11.47 -1.21 -11.92
CA ASP A 95 -11.53 -2.04 -10.70
C ASP A 95 -10.74 -3.33 -10.95
N LEU A 96 -9.62 -3.49 -10.26
CA LEU A 96 -8.73 -4.65 -10.35
C LEU A 96 -8.91 -5.61 -9.17
N GLY A 97 -9.65 -5.18 -8.13
CA GLY A 97 -10.00 -6.01 -6.98
C GLY A 97 -11.22 -6.90 -7.25
N ASN A 98 -11.99 -6.61 -8.30
CA ASN A 98 -13.10 -7.45 -8.73
C ASN A 98 -12.61 -8.63 -9.57
N THR A 99 -12.90 -9.86 -9.13
CA THR A 99 -12.48 -11.12 -9.78
C THR A 99 -13.05 -11.33 -11.18
N THR A 100 -14.01 -10.50 -11.61
CA THR A 100 -14.54 -10.49 -12.98
C THR A 100 -13.75 -9.57 -13.93
N SER A 101 -12.74 -8.86 -13.43
CA SER A 101 -11.89 -7.98 -14.24
C SER A 101 -10.88 -8.79 -15.04
N PRO A 102 -10.72 -8.57 -16.36
CA PRO A 102 -9.75 -9.30 -17.18
C PRO A 102 -8.28 -9.04 -16.77
N ASN A 103 -8.04 -8.03 -15.92
CA ASN A 103 -6.72 -7.68 -15.39
C ASN A 103 -6.53 -8.07 -13.91
N ALA A 104 -7.53 -8.70 -13.28
CA ALA A 104 -7.38 -9.26 -11.94
C ALA A 104 -6.56 -10.55 -12.03
N SER A 105 -5.61 -10.74 -11.11
CA SER A 105 -4.88 -12.00 -10.99
C SER A 105 -5.88 -13.14 -10.75
N ALA A 106 -5.96 -14.10 -11.69
CA ALA A 106 -6.86 -15.26 -11.62
C ALA A 106 -6.43 -16.34 -10.60
N THR A 107 -5.59 -16.00 -9.62
CA THR A 107 -5.00 -16.99 -8.70
C THR A 107 -4.90 -16.44 -7.28
N THR A 108 -6.02 -16.44 -6.58
CA THR A 108 -6.07 -16.69 -5.13
C THR A 108 -6.42 -18.17 -4.90
N THR A 109 -5.54 -19.06 -5.35
CA THR A 109 -5.48 -20.46 -4.89
C THR A 109 -4.07 -20.95 -5.08
N VAL A 110 -3.21 -20.71 -4.08
CA VAL A 110 -2.09 -21.62 -3.86
C VAL A 110 -2.69 -22.89 -3.27
N GLN A 111 -2.38 -24.01 -3.91
CA GLN A 111 -2.92 -25.34 -3.72
C GLN A 111 -3.01 -25.78 -2.25
N GLY A 112 -4.23 -25.81 -1.70
CA GLY A 112 -4.64 -26.73 -0.64
C GLY A 112 -5.49 -27.83 -1.28
N ALA A 113 -5.08 -29.08 -1.11
CA ALA A 113 -5.64 -30.23 -1.80
C ALA A 113 -7.14 -30.47 -1.52
N SER A 114 -7.94 -30.71 -2.57
CA SER A 114 -8.93 -31.81 -2.57
C SER A 114 -9.43 -32.18 -3.98
N PRO A 115 -9.82 -33.44 -4.23
CA PRO A 115 -9.94 -34.03 -5.57
C PRO A 115 -11.37 -34.02 -6.16
N HIS A 116 -11.42 -34.27 -7.47
CA HIS A 116 -12.54 -34.73 -8.33
C HIS A 116 -13.05 -33.78 -9.45
N SER A 117 -12.52 -34.08 -10.65
CA SER A 117 -13.19 -34.22 -11.98
C SER A 117 -13.98 -33.07 -12.64
N SER A 118 -13.31 -32.46 -13.65
CA SER A 118 -13.68 -32.19 -15.07
C SER A 118 -15.01 -31.46 -15.42
N PRO A 119 -15.29 -31.01 -16.68
CA PRO A 119 -14.52 -30.99 -17.95
C PRO A 119 -14.58 -29.64 -18.78
N TRP A 120 -13.75 -29.54 -19.84
CA TRP A 120 -13.81 -28.59 -21.00
C TRP A 120 -13.05 -27.24 -20.93
N PRO A 121 -12.72 -26.60 -22.09
CA PRO A 121 -11.55 -26.96 -22.90
C PRO A 121 -10.55 -25.78 -23.03
N ARG A 122 -9.27 -26.14 -22.98
CA ARG A 122 -8.11 -25.27 -23.15
C ARG A 122 -8.00 -24.79 -24.60
N TRP A 123 -8.22 -23.50 -24.84
CA TRP A 123 -7.81 -22.86 -26.10
C TRP A 123 -6.39 -22.31 -25.96
N ARG A 124 -5.44 -22.95 -26.67
CA ARG A 124 -4.20 -22.33 -27.13
C ARG A 124 -4.38 -21.93 -28.59
N PRO A 125 -3.65 -20.92 -29.06
CA PRO A 125 -2.96 -21.01 -30.34
C PRO A 125 -1.50 -21.38 -30.11
N ALA A 126 -1.08 -22.49 -30.73
CA ALA A 126 0.30 -22.73 -31.18
C ALA A 126 0.61 -21.74 -32.33
N ALA A 127 1.83 -21.43 -32.73
CA ALA A 127 3.14 -22.07 -32.66
C ALA A 127 4.20 -20.93 -32.88
N GLU A 128 5.51 -21.05 -32.77
CA GLU A 128 6.45 -22.18 -32.85
C GLU A 128 7.59 -21.96 -31.85
N ASP A 129 8.10 -23.11 -31.41
CA ASP A 129 9.25 -23.33 -30.54
C ASP A 129 10.53 -23.34 -31.38
N GLU A 130 11.66 -23.12 -30.70
CA GLU A 130 13.04 -23.53 -31.02
C GLU A 130 14.06 -22.39 -30.94
N GLY A 131 14.90 -22.46 -29.92
CA GLY A 131 16.05 -21.57 -29.73
C GLY A 131 16.69 -21.77 -28.37
N ASN A 132 17.54 -22.80 -28.31
CA ASN A 132 18.41 -23.23 -27.21
C ASN A 132 19.28 -22.09 -26.62
N GLU A 133 19.86 -22.39 -25.43
CA GLU A 133 21.10 -21.83 -24.87
C GLU A 133 21.00 -20.37 -24.34
N GLU A 134 21.65 -19.94 -23.26
CA GLU A 134 22.57 -20.49 -22.28
C GLU A 134 22.60 -19.48 -21.12
N GLU A 135 23.08 -19.90 -19.95
CA GLU A 135 23.37 -19.01 -18.83
C GLU A 135 24.53 -18.07 -19.23
N GLU A 136 24.22 -16.81 -19.59
CA GLU A 136 25.24 -15.77 -19.73
C GLU A 136 25.28 -14.91 -18.45
N GLU A 137 26.30 -15.18 -17.64
CA GLU A 137 26.95 -14.15 -16.84
C GLU A 137 27.49 -13.08 -17.80
N GLU A 138 27.03 -11.82 -17.72
CA GLU A 138 27.84 -10.71 -18.23
C GLU A 138 27.67 -9.40 -17.45
N ASP A 139 28.82 -8.90 -17.04
CA ASP A 139 29.13 -7.54 -16.62
C ASP A 139 28.71 -6.54 -17.70
N GLY A 140 27.85 -5.58 -17.34
CA GLY A 140 27.40 -4.56 -18.28
C GLY A 140 26.72 -3.39 -17.60
N ASN A 141 27.48 -2.32 -17.40
CA ASN A 141 27.09 -1.04 -16.85
C ASN A 141 25.99 -0.35 -17.70
N ASP A 142 24.72 -0.72 -17.49
CA ASP A 142 23.56 -0.04 -18.04
C ASP A 142 22.66 0.48 -16.91
N ASN A 143 22.68 1.79 -16.69
CA ASN A 143 21.89 2.50 -15.68
C ASN A 143 20.39 2.58 -16.01
N ASN A 144 19.85 1.66 -16.81
CA ASN A 144 18.44 1.63 -17.16
C ASN A 144 17.75 0.50 -16.38
N PRO A 145 16.91 0.80 -15.37
CA PRO A 145 16.24 -0.25 -14.62
C PRO A 145 15.38 -1.09 -15.57
N GLN A 146 15.67 -2.40 -15.66
CA GLN A 146 14.90 -3.35 -16.47
C GLN A 146 13.40 -3.16 -16.26
N ARG A 147 12.67 -2.92 -17.35
CA ARG A 147 11.22 -2.69 -17.36
C ARG A 147 10.50 -4.02 -17.08
N GLY A 148 9.88 -4.13 -15.91
CA GLY A 148 9.04 -5.29 -15.59
C GLY A 148 7.58 -5.04 -15.95
N VAL A 149 7.01 -5.83 -16.86
CA VAL A 149 5.56 -5.89 -17.05
C VAL A 149 4.94 -6.63 -15.86
N ILE A 150 3.85 -6.09 -15.32
CA ILE A 150 3.11 -6.71 -14.23
C ILE A 150 2.12 -7.72 -14.84
N ASN A 151 2.24 -8.99 -14.45
CA ASN A 151 1.23 -10.00 -14.74
C ASN A 151 0.17 -9.95 -13.63
N GLY A 152 -1.02 -9.42 -13.95
CA GLY A 152 -2.09 -9.18 -12.98
C GLY A 152 -1.93 -7.82 -12.28
N ASN A 153 -2.18 -7.78 -10.98
CA ASN A 153 -2.20 -6.53 -10.19
C ASN A 153 -1.22 -6.52 -9.00
N GLN A 154 -0.25 -7.42 -8.97
CA GLN A 154 0.66 -7.64 -7.84
C GLN A 154 2.13 -7.52 -8.24
N ILE A 155 2.93 -6.91 -7.37
CA ILE A 155 4.35 -6.65 -7.56
C ILE A 155 5.09 -7.10 -6.31
N ILE A 156 6.03 -8.03 -6.45
CA ILE A 156 6.97 -8.36 -5.37
C ILE A 156 8.13 -7.36 -5.39
N LEU A 157 8.30 -6.62 -4.29
CA LEU A 157 9.40 -5.73 -4.05
C LEU A 157 10.44 -6.46 -3.19
N LYS A 158 11.64 -6.69 -3.74
CA LYS A 158 12.75 -7.32 -3.02
C LYS A 158 13.83 -6.29 -2.74
N TYR A 159 14.28 -6.20 -1.50
CA TYR A 159 15.31 -5.23 -1.09
C TYR A 159 16.03 -5.68 0.20
N PRO A 160 17.29 -5.26 0.41
CA PRO A 160 17.98 -5.46 1.68
C PRO A 160 17.24 -4.78 2.84
N CYS A 161 17.22 -5.44 4.00
CA CYS A 161 16.60 -4.92 5.22
C CYS A 161 17.63 -4.94 6.36
N PRO A 162 18.68 -4.09 6.30
CA PRO A 162 19.72 -4.06 7.31
C PRO A 162 19.14 -3.76 8.71
N HIS A 163 19.68 -4.45 9.71
CA HIS A 163 19.23 -4.28 11.09
C HIS A 163 19.63 -2.88 11.60
N GLY A 164 18.73 -2.24 12.35
CA GLY A 164 18.97 -0.94 12.97
C GLY A 164 18.76 0.28 12.05
N LEU A 165 18.37 0.06 10.78
CA LEU A 165 17.95 1.15 9.89
C LEU A 165 16.43 1.18 9.74
N LEU A 166 15.87 2.38 9.72
CA LEU A 166 14.49 2.60 9.30
C LEU A 166 14.42 2.45 7.78
N THR A 167 13.65 1.47 7.32
CA THR A 167 13.47 1.19 5.89
C THR A 167 12.11 1.69 5.42
N LEU A 168 12.13 2.53 4.39
CA LEU A 168 10.94 3.16 3.82
C LEU A 168 10.83 2.81 2.35
N ILE A 169 9.62 2.54 1.90
CA ILE A 169 9.30 2.31 0.50
C ILE A 169 8.57 3.54 -0.01
N ASP A 170 9.26 4.34 -0.80
CA ASP A 170 8.72 5.50 -1.50
C ASP A 170 8.29 5.06 -2.91
N VAL A 171 7.01 5.20 -3.22
CA VAL A 171 6.45 4.78 -4.52
C VAL A 171 5.91 5.99 -5.25
N MET A 172 6.46 6.23 -6.44
CA MET A 172 5.93 7.18 -7.40
C MET A 172 4.97 6.45 -8.34
N VAL A 173 3.81 7.06 -8.60
CA VAL A 173 2.73 6.51 -9.42
C VAL A 173 2.33 7.51 -10.49
N GLY A 174 2.28 7.07 -11.76
CA GLY A 174 1.78 7.90 -12.86
C GLY A 174 1.09 7.08 -13.93
N ILE A 175 0.47 7.76 -14.89
CA ILE A 175 -0.19 7.15 -16.04
C ILE A 175 0.45 7.67 -17.32
N ARG A 176 0.71 6.75 -18.25
CA ARG A 176 1.14 7.07 -19.61
C ARG A 176 0.27 6.37 -20.64
N GLN A 177 0.25 6.94 -21.83
CA GLN A 177 -0.45 6.45 -23.00
C GLN A 177 0.59 5.98 -24.01
N HIS A 178 0.36 4.79 -24.56
CA HIS A 178 1.20 4.14 -25.53
C HIS A 178 0.38 3.79 -26.77
N ARG A 179 0.86 4.21 -27.94
CA ARG A 179 0.22 3.87 -29.21
C ARG A 179 0.77 2.54 -29.72
N LEU A 180 -0.10 1.55 -29.89
CA LEU A 180 0.26 0.23 -30.40
C LEU A 180 0.89 0.35 -31.79
N GLY A 181 2.06 -0.28 -31.96
CA GLY A 181 2.86 -0.18 -33.19
C GLY A 181 3.74 1.07 -33.27
N SER A 182 3.81 1.90 -32.23
CA SER A 182 4.73 3.04 -32.12
C SER A 182 5.64 2.86 -30.91
N SER A 183 6.86 3.41 -30.97
CA SER A 183 7.72 3.55 -29.78
C SER A 183 7.38 4.78 -28.94
N VAL A 184 6.45 5.62 -29.40
CA VAL A 184 6.10 6.87 -28.74
C VAL A 184 5.23 6.60 -27.52
N VAL A 185 5.72 7.05 -26.37
CA VAL A 185 5.03 6.98 -25.09
C VAL A 185 4.80 8.41 -24.58
N ARG A 186 3.55 8.74 -24.23
CA ARG A 186 3.15 10.04 -23.71
C ARG A 186 2.77 9.93 -22.24
N TRP A 187 3.46 10.66 -21.37
CA TRP A 187 3.03 10.80 -19.98
C TRP A 187 1.77 11.67 -19.88
N ILE A 188 0.72 11.11 -19.29
CA ILE A 188 -0.53 11.83 -19.02
C ILE A 188 -0.39 12.61 -17.71
N THR A 189 0.24 12.02 -16.70
CA THR A 189 0.40 12.59 -15.36
C THR A 189 1.56 13.58 -15.21
N GLY A 190 2.08 14.14 -16.31
CA GLY A 190 3.32 14.92 -16.32
C GLY A 190 4.57 14.04 -16.29
N THR A 191 5.72 14.59 -16.69
CA THR A 191 6.99 13.87 -16.71
C THR A 191 7.58 13.77 -15.32
N PRO A 192 7.95 12.57 -14.84
CA PRO A 192 8.54 12.39 -13.53
C PRO A 192 9.98 12.90 -13.49
N ASP A 193 10.18 14.19 -13.18
CA ASP A 193 11.50 14.69 -12.77
C ASP A 193 11.73 14.38 -11.29
N THR A 194 12.87 13.76 -10.98
CA THR A 194 13.25 13.36 -9.61
C THR A 194 13.57 14.54 -8.69
N SER A 195 13.63 15.76 -9.21
CA SER A 195 14.05 16.96 -8.47
C SER A 195 12.88 17.80 -7.96
N THR A 196 11.67 17.60 -8.48
CA THR A 196 10.47 18.34 -8.03
C THR A 196 9.24 17.43 -8.07
N PRO A 197 8.35 17.44 -7.05
CA PRO A 197 7.02 16.84 -7.16
C PRO A 197 6.26 17.61 -8.25
N SER A 198 6.42 17.14 -9.49
CA SER A 198 5.93 17.81 -10.69
C SER A 198 4.46 17.47 -10.94
N ASN A 199 3.81 18.40 -11.63
CA ASN A 199 2.36 18.52 -11.81
C ASN A 199 1.69 17.24 -12.34
N GLY A 200 1.17 16.40 -11.44
CA GLY A 200 0.18 15.37 -11.75
C GLY A 200 0.54 13.93 -11.38
N VAL A 201 1.80 13.65 -11.04
CA VAL A 201 2.26 12.35 -10.56
C VAL A 201 1.94 12.21 -9.06
N GLY A 202 1.57 11.00 -8.65
CA GLY A 202 1.25 10.67 -7.27
C GLY A 202 2.41 10.06 -6.51
N TYR A 203 2.48 10.29 -5.20
CA TYR A 203 3.53 9.75 -4.34
C TYR A 203 2.94 9.22 -3.03
N PHE A 204 3.45 8.09 -2.56
CA PHE A 204 3.20 7.62 -1.20
C PHE A 204 4.44 6.96 -0.61
N THR A 205 4.48 6.95 0.73
CA THR A 205 5.54 6.32 1.51
C THR A 205 4.91 5.32 2.47
N VAL A 206 5.57 4.19 2.64
CA VAL A 206 5.22 3.20 3.68
C VAL A 206 6.49 2.72 4.36
N ALA A 207 6.47 2.65 5.70
CA ALA A 207 7.56 2.04 6.46
C ALA A 207 7.41 0.52 6.48
N THR A 208 8.53 -0.20 6.37
CA THR A 208 8.51 -1.67 6.52
C THR A 208 7.99 -2.11 7.88
N GLU A 209 8.28 -1.34 8.93
CA GLU A 209 7.74 -1.57 10.27
C GLU A 209 6.24 -1.29 10.37
N GLU A 210 5.69 -0.36 9.59
CA GLU A 210 4.24 -0.19 9.50
C GLU A 210 3.58 -1.42 8.84
N ILE A 211 4.19 -1.93 7.76
CA ILE A 211 3.71 -3.14 7.06
C ILE A 211 3.76 -4.35 7.98
N ARG A 212 4.87 -4.56 8.69
CA ARG A 212 5.02 -5.70 9.63
C ARG A 212 3.98 -5.66 10.74
N ARG A 213 3.63 -4.48 11.26
CA ARG A 213 2.65 -4.31 12.34
C ARG A 213 1.21 -4.37 11.88
N LYS A 214 0.88 -3.84 10.70
CA LYS A 214 -0.50 -3.82 10.19
C LYS A 214 -0.82 -5.00 9.27
N LYS A 215 0.20 -5.76 8.85
CA LYS A 215 0.22 -6.82 7.82
C LYS A 215 -0.07 -6.33 6.41
N SER A 216 -1.02 -5.41 6.27
CA SER A 216 -1.37 -4.76 5.02
C SER A 216 -1.65 -3.28 5.26
N VAL A 217 -1.06 -2.42 4.43
CA VAL A 217 -1.20 -0.97 4.52
C VAL A 217 -1.79 -0.45 3.23
N THR A 218 -3.01 0.06 3.29
CA THR A 218 -3.68 0.67 2.13
C THR A 218 -3.21 2.11 1.93
N ARG A 219 -2.90 2.47 0.69
CA ARG A 219 -2.48 3.81 0.28
C ARG A 219 -3.33 4.34 -0.87
N THR A 220 -3.92 5.50 -0.65
CA THR A 220 -4.69 6.23 -1.66
C THR A 220 -3.86 7.40 -2.18
N VAL A 221 -3.73 7.47 -3.50
CA VAL A 221 -2.85 8.41 -4.20
C VAL A 221 -3.68 9.22 -5.18
N GLY A 222 -3.52 10.54 -5.17
CA GLY A 222 -4.12 11.41 -6.18
C GLY A 222 -3.17 11.65 -7.36
N LEU A 223 -3.75 11.73 -8.55
CA LEU A 223 -3.11 11.94 -9.85
C LEU A 223 -3.81 13.12 -10.56
N SER A 224 -3.18 13.70 -11.59
CA SER A 224 -3.84 14.73 -12.44
C SER A 224 -5.03 14.22 -13.24
N VAL A 225 -5.25 12.91 -13.27
CA VAL A 225 -6.34 12.26 -14.01
C VAL A 225 -7.17 11.34 -13.12
N GLY A 226 -7.22 11.60 -11.81
CA GLY A 226 -8.02 10.80 -10.88
C GLY A 226 -7.21 10.32 -9.69
N GLY A 227 -7.43 9.09 -9.25
CA GLY A 227 -6.71 8.48 -8.13
C GLY A 227 -6.42 7.00 -8.34
N ALA A 228 -5.55 6.47 -7.49
CA ALA A 228 -5.24 5.05 -7.44
C ALA A 228 -5.17 4.56 -5.98
N ILE A 229 -5.59 3.31 -5.77
CA ILE A 229 -5.58 2.63 -4.48
C ILE A 229 -4.61 1.46 -4.55
N PHE A 230 -3.67 1.42 -3.60
CA PHE A 230 -2.66 0.37 -3.45
C PHE A 230 -2.77 -0.26 -2.07
N SER A 231 -2.31 -1.50 -1.92
CA SER A 231 -1.90 -2.03 -0.62
C SER A 231 -0.44 -2.47 -0.67
N VAL A 232 0.28 -2.24 0.41
CA VAL A 232 1.60 -2.83 0.63
C VAL A 232 1.48 -3.79 1.79
N SER A 233 1.71 -5.07 1.55
CA SER A 233 1.56 -6.12 2.56
C SER A 233 2.84 -6.93 2.75
N VAL A 234 2.87 -7.67 3.85
CA VAL A 234 3.82 -8.77 4.04
C VAL A 234 3.71 -9.75 2.88
N ASN A 235 4.83 -10.39 2.54
CA ASN A 235 4.85 -11.38 1.48
C ASN A 235 4.23 -12.70 2.00
N PRO A 236 3.16 -13.22 1.37
CA PRO A 236 2.50 -14.45 1.82
C PRO A 236 3.39 -15.69 1.66
N ALA A 237 4.47 -15.60 0.88
CA ALA A 237 5.45 -16.68 0.69
C ALA A 237 6.66 -16.56 1.63
N ASP A 238 6.60 -15.73 2.67
CA ASP A 238 7.63 -15.70 3.72
C ASP A 238 7.71 -17.04 4.47
N ASP A 239 8.87 -17.32 5.05
CA ASP A 239 9.08 -18.54 5.82
C ASP A 239 8.22 -18.57 7.10
N GLY A 240 7.77 -19.77 7.48
CA GLY A 240 6.87 -19.97 8.60
C GLY A 240 7.43 -19.48 9.94
N ASP A 241 8.75 -19.58 10.14
CA ASP A 241 9.42 -19.13 11.37
C ASP A 241 9.41 -17.60 11.48
N SER A 242 9.67 -16.90 10.37
CA SER A 242 9.57 -15.43 10.28
C SER A 242 8.14 -14.96 10.50
N ILE A 243 7.15 -15.62 9.90
CA ILE A 243 5.72 -15.32 10.12
C ILE A 243 5.35 -15.51 11.60
N LEU A 244 5.71 -16.65 12.18
CA LEU A 244 5.46 -16.94 13.59
C LEU A 244 6.12 -15.91 14.51
N GLY A 245 7.40 -15.60 14.27
CA GLY A 245 8.13 -14.60 15.04
C GLY A 245 7.46 -13.22 15.02
N ARG A 246 6.97 -12.78 13.85
CA ARG A 246 6.24 -11.51 13.73
C ARG A 246 4.91 -11.55 14.48
N LEU A 247 4.13 -12.62 14.34
CA LEU A 247 2.83 -12.74 15.01
C LEU A 247 2.97 -12.81 16.54
N MET A 248 4.01 -13.49 17.04
CA MET A 248 4.32 -13.50 18.48
C MET A 248 4.67 -12.11 19.00
N GLN A 249 5.49 -11.34 18.27
CA GLN A 249 5.78 -9.94 18.62
C GLN A 249 4.52 -9.06 18.62
N ASP A 250 3.58 -9.29 17.71
CA ASP A 250 2.31 -8.55 17.70
C ASP A 250 1.43 -8.93 18.89
N LYS A 251 1.36 -10.22 19.25
CA LYS A 251 0.67 -10.69 20.45
C LYS A 251 1.23 -10.03 21.70
N ASP A 252 2.56 -10.02 21.86
CA ASP A 252 3.22 -9.39 23.00
C ASP A 252 2.94 -7.88 23.05
N ARG A 253 2.90 -7.20 21.90
CA ARG A 253 2.56 -5.77 21.83
C ARG A 253 1.12 -5.50 22.28
N TYR A 254 0.18 -6.32 21.84
CA TYR A 254 -1.22 -6.20 22.23
C TYR A 254 -1.41 -6.46 23.74
N LEU A 255 -0.76 -7.50 24.28
CA LEU A 255 -0.80 -7.83 25.71
C LEU A 255 -0.13 -6.77 26.59
N GLY A 256 0.95 -6.14 26.10
CA GLY A 256 1.60 -5.04 26.80
C GLY A 256 0.73 -3.77 26.91
N SER A 257 -0.24 -3.63 26.00
CA SER A 257 -1.15 -2.47 25.97
C SER A 257 -2.51 -2.76 26.64
N HIS A 258 -2.95 -4.02 26.65
CA HIS A 258 -4.25 -4.44 27.17
C HIS A 258 -4.14 -5.80 27.86
N ASP A 259 -4.61 -5.90 29.10
CA ASP A 259 -4.76 -7.19 29.76
C ASP A 259 -5.94 -7.95 29.14
N ASN A 260 -5.66 -8.98 28.33
CA ASN A 260 -6.65 -9.70 27.54
C ASN A 260 -6.41 -11.21 27.60
N GLU A 261 -7.14 -11.88 28.49
CA GLU A 261 -7.05 -13.32 28.73
C GLU A 261 -7.34 -14.18 27.47
N PRO A 262 -8.35 -13.87 26.63
CA PRO A 262 -8.55 -14.57 25.35
C PRO A 262 -7.33 -14.50 24.42
N LEU A 263 -6.71 -13.32 24.28
CA LEU A 263 -5.52 -13.15 23.48
C LEU A 263 -4.32 -13.93 24.05
N ALA A 264 -4.14 -13.93 25.38
CA ALA A 264 -3.08 -14.67 26.04
C ALA A 264 -3.15 -16.18 25.74
N LYS A 265 -4.36 -16.74 25.69
CA LYS A 265 -4.63 -18.15 25.39
C LYS A 265 -4.53 -18.53 23.90
N LEU A 266 -4.40 -17.56 23.00
CA LEU A 266 -4.35 -17.82 21.57
C LEU A 266 -3.10 -18.61 21.17
N ASP A 267 -3.30 -19.77 20.53
CA ASP A 267 -2.23 -20.66 20.04
C ASP A 267 -1.92 -20.40 18.55
N ILE A 268 -1.05 -19.41 18.32
CA ILE A 268 -0.62 -18.98 16.98
C ILE A 268 0.06 -20.12 16.19
N PRO A 269 0.98 -20.92 16.76
CA PRO A 269 1.55 -22.08 16.07
C PRO A 269 0.53 -23.06 15.52
N THR A 270 -0.54 -23.35 16.28
CA THR A 270 -1.59 -24.26 15.81
C THR A 270 -2.38 -23.65 14.67
N MET A 271 -2.76 -22.37 14.76
CA MET A 271 -3.45 -21.70 13.65
C MET A 271 -2.63 -21.68 12.34
N LEU A 272 -1.31 -21.46 12.42
CA LEU A 272 -0.46 -21.52 11.24
C LEU A 272 -0.43 -22.94 10.63
N ARG A 273 -0.40 -23.98 11.46
CA ARG A 273 -0.47 -25.38 10.99
C ARG A 273 -1.82 -25.72 10.35
N ASP A 274 -2.90 -25.12 10.83
CA ASP A 274 -4.26 -25.29 10.30
C ASP A 274 -4.48 -24.53 8.97
N GLY A 275 -3.46 -23.79 8.50
CA GLY A 275 -3.47 -23.12 7.20
C GLY A 275 -3.97 -21.67 7.23
N PHE A 276 -4.16 -21.06 8.41
CA PHE A 276 -4.51 -19.65 8.50
C PHE A 276 -3.33 -18.76 8.07
N SER A 277 -3.62 -17.72 7.30
CA SER A 277 -2.63 -16.73 6.86
C SER A 277 -2.22 -15.78 7.98
N GLU A 278 -1.05 -15.14 7.84
CA GLU A 278 -0.58 -14.12 8.78
C GLU A 278 -1.59 -12.97 8.96
N GLU A 279 -2.26 -12.56 7.87
CA GLU A 279 -3.29 -11.52 7.89
C GLU A 279 -4.53 -11.95 8.68
N GLU A 280 -4.98 -13.19 8.53
CA GLU A 280 -6.15 -13.71 9.24
C GLU A 280 -5.92 -13.85 10.75
N ILE A 281 -4.76 -14.39 11.14
CA ILE A 281 -4.39 -14.53 12.55
C ILE A 281 -4.26 -13.14 13.19
N HIS A 282 -3.58 -12.21 12.51
CA HIS A 282 -3.43 -10.85 12.99
C HIS A 282 -4.77 -10.11 13.10
N ARG A 283 -5.68 -10.28 12.12
CA ARG A 283 -7.05 -9.74 12.21
C ARG A 283 -7.76 -10.31 13.43
N HIS A 284 -7.69 -11.62 13.65
CA HIS A 284 -8.32 -12.26 14.81
C HIS A 284 -7.78 -11.68 16.12
N MET A 285 -6.46 -11.56 16.28
CA MET A 285 -5.85 -10.90 17.44
C MET A 285 -6.35 -9.48 17.64
N ARG A 286 -6.42 -8.68 16.57
CA ARG A 286 -6.92 -7.30 16.64
C ARG A 286 -8.36 -7.23 17.12
N LEU A 287 -9.23 -8.11 16.62
CA LEU A 287 -10.65 -8.13 16.99
C LEU A 287 -10.89 -8.65 18.42
N LEU A 288 -9.96 -9.44 18.98
CA LEU A 288 -10.00 -9.78 20.41
C LEU A 288 -9.71 -8.56 21.30
N VAL A 289 -8.86 -7.64 20.84
CA VAL A 289 -8.49 -6.42 21.58
C VAL A 289 -9.48 -5.29 21.35
N ASP A 290 -9.90 -5.07 20.10
CA ASP A 290 -10.84 -4.03 19.68
C ASP A 290 -11.92 -4.63 18.76
N PRO A 291 -13.00 -5.19 19.33
CA PRO A 291 -14.08 -5.82 18.57
C PRO A 291 -14.77 -4.87 17.59
N ASP A 292 -14.81 -3.57 17.92
CA ASP A 292 -15.48 -2.54 17.15
C ASP A 292 -14.56 -1.86 16.13
N TYR A 293 -13.33 -2.35 15.93
CA TYR A 293 -12.32 -1.70 15.09
C TYR A 293 -12.83 -1.29 13.70
N TYR A 294 -13.36 -2.26 12.93
CA TYR A 294 -13.87 -2.00 11.58
C TYR A 294 -15.17 -1.18 11.59
N ALA A 295 -16.03 -1.41 12.58
CA ALA A 295 -17.25 -0.63 12.78
C ALA A 295 -16.93 0.85 13.00
N ARG A 296 -15.94 1.14 13.85
CA ARG A 296 -15.47 2.50 14.15
C ARG A 296 -14.86 3.15 12.92
N ARG A 297 -14.00 2.43 12.17
CA ARG A 297 -13.43 2.91 10.91
C ARG A 297 -14.50 3.29 9.89
N LEU A 298 -15.48 2.42 9.66
CA LEU A 298 -16.56 2.69 8.70
C LEU A 298 -17.43 3.89 9.15
N LYS A 299 -17.80 3.96 10.44
CA LYS A 299 -18.53 5.11 11.00
C LYS A 299 -17.77 6.41 10.83
N ASN A 300 -16.46 6.41 11.09
CA ASN A 300 -15.61 7.58 10.92
C ASN A 300 -15.53 8.01 9.45
N LEU A 301 -15.45 7.07 8.51
CA LEU A 301 -15.46 7.36 7.08
C LEU A 301 -16.79 7.99 6.63
N LEU A 302 -17.92 7.43 7.07
CA LEU A 302 -19.25 7.99 6.78
C LEU A 302 -19.43 9.38 7.38
N ALA A 303 -18.93 9.62 8.60
CA ALA A 303 -18.95 10.93 9.24
C ALA A 303 -18.05 11.96 8.52
N LEU A 304 -16.95 11.51 7.91
CA LEU A 304 -16.06 12.37 7.11
C LEU A 304 -16.71 12.79 5.78
N TYR A 305 -17.61 11.96 5.25
CA TYR A 305 -18.26 12.11 3.95
C TYR A 305 -19.79 11.99 4.02
N PRO A 306 -20.49 12.87 4.77
CA PRO A 306 -21.92 12.70 5.06
C PRO A 306 -22.83 12.76 3.82
N SER A 307 -22.38 13.45 2.78
CA SER A 307 -23.12 13.63 1.51
C SER A 307 -22.73 12.64 0.42
N TYR A 308 -21.72 11.80 0.65
CA TYR A 308 -21.21 10.83 -0.33
C TYR A 308 -21.48 9.40 0.14
N GLY A 309 -21.59 8.48 -0.82
CA GLY A 309 -21.97 7.09 -0.56
C GLY A 309 -23.45 6.83 -0.86
N GLY A 310 -23.72 5.69 -1.52
CA GLY A 310 -25.07 5.21 -1.82
C GLY A 310 -25.91 4.95 -0.56
N ALA A 311 -27.21 4.71 -0.74
CA ALA A 311 -28.11 4.35 0.35
C ALA A 311 -27.65 3.08 1.11
N GLU A 312 -27.04 2.15 0.38
CA GLU A 312 -26.44 0.90 0.89
C GLU A 312 -25.48 1.15 2.06
N TRP A 313 -24.52 2.08 1.91
CA TRP A 313 -23.54 2.38 2.96
C TRP A 313 -24.15 3.09 4.16
N ARG A 314 -25.12 3.97 3.93
CA ARG A 314 -25.72 4.81 4.99
C ARG A 314 -26.73 4.05 5.85
N GLN A 315 -27.46 3.11 5.26
CA GLN A 315 -28.51 2.35 5.95
C GLN A 315 -28.06 0.93 6.31
N GLY A 316 -27.23 0.30 5.47
CA GLY A 316 -26.81 -1.10 5.60
C GLY A 316 -25.33 -1.32 5.86
N GLY A 317 -24.50 -0.27 5.98
CA GLY A 317 -23.04 -0.43 6.11
C GLY A 317 -22.57 -1.33 7.26
N MET A 318 -23.29 -1.33 8.38
CA MET A 318 -23.01 -2.23 9.51
C MET A 318 -23.38 -3.69 9.23
N GLN A 319 -24.45 -3.92 8.46
CA GLN A 319 -24.84 -5.25 8.03
C GLN A 319 -23.85 -5.80 7.00
N LEU A 320 -23.39 -4.94 6.07
CA LEU A 320 -22.33 -5.29 5.11
C LEU A 320 -21.04 -5.74 5.80
N LEU A 321 -20.66 -5.12 6.94
CA LEU A 321 -19.50 -5.56 7.72
C LEU A 321 -19.64 -7.00 8.22
N GLN A 322 -20.84 -7.40 8.63
CA GLN A 322 -21.11 -8.79 9.06
C GLN A 322 -21.09 -9.76 7.87
N GLU A 323 -21.68 -9.36 6.74
CA GLU A 323 -21.70 -10.16 5.52
C GLU A 323 -20.31 -10.36 4.92
N TYR A 324 -19.43 -9.36 5.08
CA TYR A 324 -18.07 -9.41 4.58
C TYR A 324 -17.09 -10.09 5.51
N ALA A 325 -17.41 -10.39 6.79
CA ALA A 325 -16.50 -11.13 7.66
C ALA A 325 -16.19 -12.50 7.01
N PRO A 326 -14.90 -12.89 6.83
CA PRO A 326 -13.67 -12.36 7.43
C PRO A 326 -12.83 -11.37 6.56
N ARG A 327 -13.44 -10.74 5.56
CA ARG A 327 -12.85 -9.85 4.54
C ARG A 327 -13.16 -8.38 4.77
N GLU A 328 -13.15 -7.91 6.01
CA GLU A 328 -13.52 -6.53 6.37
C GLU A 328 -12.57 -5.48 5.74
N GLU A 329 -11.27 -5.78 5.58
CA GLU A 329 -10.35 -4.87 4.87
C GLU A 329 -10.71 -4.70 3.38
N ASP A 330 -11.23 -5.75 2.72
CA ASP A 330 -11.75 -5.62 1.35
C ASP A 330 -12.95 -4.69 1.31
N LEU A 331 -13.84 -4.80 2.30
CA LEU A 331 -14.98 -3.89 2.44
C LEU A 331 -14.51 -2.45 2.67
N MET A 332 -13.51 -2.22 3.54
CA MET A 332 -12.96 -0.88 3.78
C MET A 332 -12.31 -0.29 2.52
N ARG A 333 -11.64 -1.10 1.69
CA ARG A 333 -11.13 -0.67 0.39
C ARG A 333 -12.26 -0.29 -0.58
N ARG A 334 -13.33 -1.09 -0.64
CA ARG A 334 -14.51 -0.78 -1.44
C ARG A 334 -15.20 0.50 -0.96
N ALA A 335 -15.32 0.69 0.35
CA ALA A 335 -15.85 1.92 0.95
C ALA A 335 -14.99 3.14 0.58
N THR A 336 -13.66 2.98 0.58
CA THR A 336 -12.70 4.03 0.15
C THR A 336 -12.93 4.43 -1.31
N LEU A 337 -13.19 3.45 -2.19
CA LEU A 337 -13.46 3.66 -3.61
C LEU A 337 -14.80 4.37 -3.85
N GLU A 338 -15.85 3.97 -3.14
CA GLU A 338 -17.23 4.44 -3.40
C GLU A 338 -17.58 5.73 -2.65
N ILE A 339 -17.10 5.89 -1.41
CA ILE A 339 -17.38 7.05 -0.56
C ILE A 339 -16.27 8.08 -0.74
N GLY A 340 -15.04 7.69 -0.43
CA GLY A 340 -13.84 8.53 -0.50
C GLY A 340 -12.73 8.03 0.43
N PRO A 341 -11.51 8.58 0.35
CA PRO A 341 -10.37 8.09 1.11
C PRO A 341 -10.50 8.31 2.62
N GLU A 342 -10.19 7.29 3.42
CA GLU A 342 -9.90 7.46 4.85
C GLU A 342 -8.60 8.29 5.03
N CYS A 343 -8.52 9.12 6.07
CA CYS A 343 -7.29 9.85 6.39
C CYS A 343 -6.09 8.91 6.51
N SER A 344 -6.25 7.77 7.18
CA SER A 344 -5.21 6.74 7.39
C SER A 344 -4.68 6.09 6.11
N THR A 345 -5.41 6.19 5.00
CA THR A 345 -4.94 5.70 3.69
C THR A 345 -4.05 6.71 2.97
N VAL A 346 -3.93 7.93 3.47
CA VAL A 346 -3.08 8.96 2.88
C VAL A 346 -1.72 8.99 3.58
N SER A 347 -0.66 9.24 2.82
CA SER A 347 0.69 9.42 3.38
C SER A 347 0.68 10.44 4.52
N ALA A 348 1.22 10.07 5.68
CA ALA A 348 1.21 10.89 6.90
C ALA A 348 1.85 12.27 6.69
N ARG A 349 2.93 12.35 5.90
CA ARG A 349 3.57 13.62 5.54
C ARG A 349 2.62 14.53 4.75
N LEU A 350 1.88 13.97 3.80
CA LEU A 350 0.91 14.74 3.01
C LEU A 350 -0.29 15.19 3.85
N ARG A 351 -0.80 14.33 4.74
CA ARG A 351 -1.82 14.70 5.73
C ARG A 351 -1.34 15.86 6.60
N LEU A 352 -0.13 15.79 7.13
CA LEU A 352 0.45 16.82 8.00
C LEU A 352 0.60 18.16 7.26
N LEU A 353 1.07 18.14 6.00
CA LEU A 353 1.13 19.32 5.15
C LEU A 353 -0.26 19.93 4.90
N ALA A 354 -1.26 19.10 4.60
CA ALA A 354 -2.63 19.56 4.42
C ALA A 354 -3.21 20.14 5.72
N TYR A 355 -2.93 19.50 6.85
CA TYR A 355 -3.34 19.95 8.18
C TYR A 355 -2.77 21.32 8.52
N ARG A 356 -1.46 21.50 8.30
CA ARG A 356 -0.77 22.79 8.43
C ARG A 356 -1.43 23.89 7.62
N LYS A 357 -1.72 23.60 6.35
CA LYS A 357 -2.33 24.57 5.44
C LYS A 357 -3.75 24.94 5.86
N LYS A 358 -4.57 23.96 6.29
CA LYS A 358 -5.95 24.19 6.73
C LYS A 358 -6.03 25.11 7.95
N HIS A 359 -5.15 24.87 8.92
CA HIS A 359 -5.16 25.55 10.21
C HIS A 359 -4.15 26.70 10.32
N LEU A 360 -3.47 27.03 9.21
CA LEU A 360 -2.45 28.09 9.12
C LEU A 360 -1.33 27.95 10.18
N LEU A 361 -0.90 26.72 10.45
CA LEU A 361 0.08 26.41 11.49
C LEU A 361 1.53 26.50 10.99
N GLY A 362 2.37 27.18 11.76
CA GLY A 362 3.84 27.17 11.58
C GLY A 362 4.49 25.89 12.12
N ASP A 363 5.71 25.59 11.65
CA ASP A 363 6.48 24.41 12.09
C ASP A 363 6.66 24.39 13.62
N GLN A 364 7.00 25.53 14.21
CA GLN A 364 7.26 25.63 15.65
C GLN A 364 6.02 25.36 16.51
N SER A 365 4.83 25.74 16.04
CA SER A 365 3.58 25.50 16.78
C SER A 365 3.21 24.02 16.82
N ILE A 366 3.48 23.30 15.73
CA ILE A 366 3.27 21.84 15.67
C ILE A 366 4.33 21.12 16.49
N LEU A 367 5.61 21.48 16.32
CA LEU A 367 6.69 20.85 17.06
C LEU A 367 6.54 21.03 18.56
N SER A 368 6.24 22.25 19.04
CA SER A 368 6.02 22.49 20.47
C SER A 368 4.83 21.71 21.03
N CYS A 369 3.75 21.57 20.26
CA CYS A 369 2.62 20.73 20.62
C CYS A 369 3.02 19.26 20.74
N LEU A 370 3.68 18.71 19.72
CA LEU A 370 4.00 17.29 19.65
C LEU A 370 5.10 16.91 20.63
N GLN A 371 6.13 17.74 20.80
CA GLN A 371 7.20 17.52 21.78
C GLN A 371 6.69 17.53 23.23
N SER A 372 5.61 18.27 23.52
CA SER A 372 5.01 18.28 24.85
C SER A 372 4.21 17.02 25.18
N ALA A 373 3.82 16.25 24.17
CA ALA A 373 2.93 15.10 24.29
C ALA A 373 3.60 13.76 23.91
N LEU A 374 4.71 13.79 23.17
CA LEU A 374 5.44 12.62 22.72
C LEU A 374 6.80 12.52 23.43
N GLU A 375 7.12 11.34 23.94
CA GLU A 375 8.41 11.06 24.59
C GLU A 375 9.57 10.81 23.59
N GLY A 376 9.28 10.80 22.28
CA GLY A 376 10.21 10.42 21.22
C GLY A 376 10.29 11.39 20.04
N SER A 377 10.99 10.97 18.99
CA SER A 377 11.08 11.75 17.75
C SER A 377 9.72 11.88 17.07
N VAL A 378 9.34 13.13 16.75
CA VAL A 378 8.14 13.43 15.96
C VAL A 378 8.21 12.79 14.58
N ASN A 379 9.40 12.80 13.94
CA ASN A 379 9.58 12.25 12.59
C ASN A 379 9.45 10.72 12.59
N GLU A 380 10.02 10.06 13.59
CA GLU A 380 9.90 8.62 13.76
C GLU A 380 8.44 8.22 14.06
N THR A 381 7.77 8.95 14.95
CA THR A 381 6.36 8.74 15.28
C THR A 381 5.46 9.00 14.06
N LEU A 382 5.75 10.00 13.23
CA LEU A 382 4.98 10.29 12.02
C LEU A 382 5.05 9.15 10.99
N VAL A 383 6.17 8.45 10.97
CA VAL A 383 6.39 7.31 10.07
C VAL A 383 5.74 6.04 10.63
N ASN A 384 5.93 5.79 11.92
CA ASN A 384 5.51 4.54 12.53
C ASN A 384 4.05 4.60 13.02
N GLU A 385 3.66 5.65 13.74
CA GLU A 385 2.37 5.74 14.43
C GLU A 385 1.71 7.09 14.15
N PRO A 386 1.37 7.37 12.87
CA PRO A 386 0.85 8.66 12.47
C PRO A 386 -0.45 9.03 13.19
N GLU A 387 -1.30 8.06 13.53
CA GLU A 387 -2.58 8.33 14.17
C GLU A 387 -2.42 8.98 15.56
N VAL A 388 -1.38 8.62 16.33
CA VAL A 388 -1.08 9.25 17.63
C VAL A 388 -0.83 10.75 17.46
N ILE A 389 -0.09 11.14 16.42
CA ILE A 389 0.14 12.54 16.08
C ILE A 389 -1.16 13.24 15.70
N PHE A 390 -1.98 12.63 14.85
CA PHE A 390 -3.21 13.25 14.38
C PHE A 390 -4.27 13.35 15.49
N GLU A 391 -4.33 12.42 16.43
CA GLU A 391 -5.18 12.52 17.62
C GLU A 391 -4.82 13.74 18.47
N ILE A 392 -3.54 13.93 18.81
CA ILE A 392 -3.04 15.10 19.55
C ILE A 392 -3.35 16.40 18.80
N LEU A 393 -3.09 16.42 17.48
CA LEU A 393 -3.34 17.61 16.67
C LEU A 393 -4.83 17.94 16.60
N VAL A 394 -5.69 16.94 16.45
CA VAL A 394 -7.15 17.11 16.37
C VAL A 394 -7.72 17.62 17.68
N GLU A 395 -7.23 17.13 18.82
CA GLU A 395 -7.62 17.62 20.13
C GLU A 395 -7.29 19.12 20.31
N LYS A 396 -6.10 19.53 19.86
CA LYS A 396 -5.62 20.91 20.08
C LYS A 396 -6.09 21.93 19.03
N PHE A 397 -6.16 21.54 17.76
CA PHE A 397 -6.42 22.45 16.64
C PHE A 397 -7.69 22.12 15.85
N GLY A 398 -8.35 21.00 16.13
CA GLY A 398 -9.61 20.59 15.51
C GLY A 398 -9.45 19.61 14.34
N LYS A 399 -10.57 19.22 13.71
CA LYS A 399 -10.61 18.08 12.77
C LYS A 399 -9.64 18.20 11.58
N GLU A 400 -9.11 17.06 11.14
CA GLU A 400 -8.30 16.95 9.91
C GLU A 400 -9.05 17.48 8.65
N PRO A 401 -8.33 17.99 7.62
CA PRO A 401 -8.92 18.21 6.30
C PRO A 401 -9.37 16.88 5.68
N ARG A 402 -10.45 16.92 4.90
CA ARG A 402 -10.90 15.75 4.13
C ARG A 402 -9.87 15.43 3.03
N PRO A 403 -9.44 14.16 2.88
CA PRO A 403 -8.49 13.77 1.83
C PRO A 403 -8.84 14.27 0.43
N SER A 404 -10.12 14.26 0.06
CA SER A 404 -10.56 14.72 -1.26
C SER A 404 -10.31 16.20 -1.53
N SER A 405 -10.09 17.04 -0.50
CA SER A 405 -9.83 18.47 -0.69
C SER A 405 -8.37 18.78 -1.02
N TYR A 406 -7.45 17.82 -0.92
CA TYR A 406 -6.02 18.05 -1.15
C TYR A 406 -5.30 16.93 -1.92
N LEU A 407 -5.89 15.74 -2.05
CA LEU A 407 -5.30 14.65 -2.83
C LEU A 407 -5.43 14.87 -4.34
N PHE A 408 -6.59 15.31 -4.81
CA PHE A 408 -6.90 15.35 -6.23
C PHE A 408 -6.67 16.76 -6.76
N PRO A 409 -5.56 17.01 -7.49
CA PRO A 409 -5.42 18.24 -8.23
C PRO A 409 -6.53 18.34 -9.30
N VAL A 410 -6.75 19.54 -9.82
CA VAL A 410 -7.72 19.75 -10.92
C VAL A 410 -7.41 18.78 -12.05
N GLN A 411 -8.41 17.98 -12.43
CA GLN A 411 -8.25 16.96 -13.46
C GLN A 411 -7.91 17.62 -14.79
N LYS A 412 -6.81 17.18 -15.41
CA LYS A 412 -6.34 17.68 -16.69
C LYS A 412 -6.05 16.49 -17.59
N TYR A 413 -6.97 16.21 -18.50
CA TYR A 413 -6.71 15.32 -19.60
C TYR A 413 -7.02 16.03 -20.91
N THR A 414 -6.00 16.20 -21.73
CA THR A 414 -6.15 16.70 -23.10
C THR A 414 -5.93 15.51 -24.03
N PRO A 415 -6.99 14.99 -24.66
CA PRO A 415 -6.87 13.89 -25.61
C PRO A 415 -5.89 14.28 -26.72
N ASP A 416 -5.06 13.33 -27.18
CA ASP A 416 -4.26 13.59 -28.38
C ASP A 416 -5.21 13.66 -29.58
N ARG A 417 -5.20 14.80 -30.30
CA ARG A 417 -6.10 15.02 -31.45
C ARG A 417 -5.74 14.14 -32.64
N ARG A 418 -4.56 13.50 -32.64
CA ARG A 418 -4.11 12.58 -33.69
C ARG A 418 -4.69 11.17 -33.52
N THR A 419 -5.39 10.91 -32.41
CA THR A 419 -5.89 9.61 -32.02
C THR A 419 -7.36 9.37 -32.37
N PHE A 420 -8.07 10.43 -32.79
CA PHE A 420 -9.49 10.41 -33.17
C PHE A 420 -9.68 10.40 -34.68
#